data_AF-A0A1D6FCX2-F1
#
_entry.id   AF-A0A1D6FCX2-F1
#
_cell.length_a   1.000
_cell.length_b   1.000
_cell.length_c   1.000
_cell.angle_alpha   90.00
_cell.angle_beta   90.00
_cell.angle_gamma   90.00
#
_symmetry.space_group_name_H-M   'P 1'
#
loop_
_entity.id
_entity.type
_entity.pdbx_description
1 polymer ?
#
loop_
_entity_poly.entity_id
_entity_poly.type
_entity_poly.pdbx_seq_one_letter_code
_entity_poly.pdbx_strand_id
1 'polypeptide(L)'
;MPSPASTPTQVLGYSAKTNFSAGSPESKDSMPEFSMSNCRFFTYEELYQITNGFSSQNLLGEGGFGSVYKGCLADGREVAVKKLKDGGGQGEREFHAEVDIISRVHHRHLVSLVGYCISDDQRLLVYDFVPNDTLHYHLHGRGVPVLEWPARVKIAAGSARGIAYLHEDCQPRIIHRDIKSSNILLDNNFEALVADFGLARLAMDACTHVTTRVMGTFGYLAPEYASSGKLTERSDVFSFGVVLLELITGRKPVDASKPLGDESLVELGHCSRRRLRPATPGSWWTPGLTRTTTKSRCSV
;
A
#
# COMPACT_ATOMS: atom_id res chain seq x y z
N MET A 1 66.72 -20.13 -49.03
CA MET A 1 65.79 -19.26 -48.29
C MET A 1 65.51 -19.95 -46.97
N PRO A 2 65.63 -19.26 -45.82
CA PRO A 2 64.48 -18.45 -45.33
C PRO A 2 64.84 -17.16 -44.56
N SER A 3 63.81 -16.33 -44.29
CA SER A 3 63.72 -15.36 -43.17
C SER A 3 64.71 -14.17 -43.14
N PRO A 4 64.56 -13.18 -42.23
CA PRO A 4 63.41 -12.25 -42.25
C PRO A 4 63.80 -10.76 -42.09
N ALA A 5 62.84 -9.86 -42.30
CA ALA A 5 62.91 -8.41 -42.08
C ALA A 5 61.52 -7.89 -41.65
N SER A 6 61.33 -6.75 -40.96
CA SER A 6 62.25 -5.87 -40.21
C SER A 6 61.41 -4.99 -39.25
N THR A 7 62.04 -4.34 -38.26
CA THR A 7 61.40 -3.34 -37.39
C THR A 7 61.03 -2.04 -38.12
N PRO A 8 60.26 -1.15 -37.45
CA PRO A 8 60.75 0.22 -37.31
C PRO A 8 60.87 0.70 -35.84
N THR A 9 61.98 1.39 -35.56
CA THR A 9 62.22 2.35 -34.46
C THR A 9 61.35 3.62 -34.64
N GLN A 10 61.20 4.59 -33.73
CA GLN A 10 61.87 4.96 -32.45
C GLN A 10 60.78 5.49 -31.45
N VAL A 11 60.89 6.39 -30.45
CA VAL A 11 61.87 7.39 -29.95
C VAL A 11 61.87 7.37 -28.38
N LEU A 12 62.63 8.27 -27.74
CA LEU A 12 62.68 8.56 -26.29
C LEU A 12 61.43 9.33 -25.78
N GLY A 13 61.13 9.40 -24.47
CA GLY A 13 61.76 8.73 -23.33
C GLY A 13 61.62 9.51 -21.99
N TYR A 14 62.61 9.31 -21.10
CA TYR A 14 62.74 9.83 -19.72
C TYR A 14 61.90 9.17 -18.61
N SER A 15 62.46 9.23 -17.40
CA SER A 15 62.11 8.42 -16.23
C SER A 15 62.23 9.25 -14.95
N ALA A 16 61.30 9.05 -14.02
CA ALA A 16 61.37 9.57 -12.66
C ALA A 16 60.97 8.45 -11.68
N LYS A 17 61.82 8.20 -10.68
CA LYS A 17 61.54 7.25 -9.59
C LYS A 17 61.12 8.02 -8.34
N THR A 18 60.02 7.62 -7.72
CA THR A 18 59.80 7.74 -6.27
C THR A 18 58.97 6.57 -5.77
N ASN A 19 59.26 6.09 -4.56
CA ASN A 19 58.41 5.16 -3.84
C ASN A 19 57.32 5.95 -3.08
N PHE A 20 56.18 5.35 -2.75
CA PHE A 20 55.81 5.03 -1.36
C PHE A 20 54.40 4.42 -1.22
N SER A 21 54.26 3.57 -0.19
CA SER A 21 53.05 3.15 0.56
C SER A 21 51.80 2.63 -0.14
N ALA A 22 51.18 1.63 0.50
CA ALA A 22 49.78 1.30 0.28
C ALA A 22 48.85 2.32 0.96
N GLY A 23 47.61 2.40 0.48
CA GLY A 23 46.52 3.20 1.06
C GLY A 23 45.25 3.01 0.24
N SER A 24 44.29 2.22 0.75
CA SER A 24 43.00 2.00 0.08
C SER A 24 42.10 3.22 0.25
N PRO A 25 41.46 3.74 -0.81
CA PRO A 25 40.38 4.70 -0.67
C PRO A 25 39.08 3.97 -0.29
N GLU A 26 38.62 4.13 0.95
CA GLU A 26 37.27 3.72 1.33
C GLU A 26 36.25 4.61 0.62
N SER A 27 35.45 4.01 -0.27
CA SER A 27 34.35 4.70 -0.94
C SER A 27 33.21 4.97 0.04
N LYS A 28 33.26 6.13 0.70
CA LYS A 28 32.08 6.71 1.35
C LYS A 28 31.08 7.11 0.26
N ASP A 29 30.15 6.21 -0.04
CA ASP A 29 28.96 6.50 -0.84
C ASP A 29 28.04 7.45 -0.05
N SER A 30 28.39 8.73 -0.06
CA SER A 30 27.52 9.81 0.42
C SER A 30 26.29 9.87 -0.50
N MET A 31 25.18 9.34 -0.01
CA MET A 31 23.87 9.50 -0.66
C MET A 31 23.62 10.98 -0.97
N PRO A 32 23.09 11.33 -2.15
CA PRO A 32 22.84 12.71 -2.50
C PRO A 32 21.83 13.33 -1.55
N GLU A 33 22.19 14.48 -0.97
CA GLU A 33 21.37 15.25 -0.04
C GLU A 33 20.20 15.93 -0.77
N PHE A 34 19.22 15.12 -1.20
CA PHE A 34 17.98 15.60 -1.77
C PHE A 34 17.21 16.38 -0.70
N SER A 35 16.97 17.67 -0.97
CA SER A 35 16.26 18.57 -0.06
C SER A 35 14.81 18.14 0.13
N MET A 36 14.56 17.33 1.18
CA MET A 36 13.24 16.87 1.61
C MET A 36 12.50 17.98 2.37
N SER A 37 12.19 19.06 1.64
CA SER A 37 11.84 20.39 2.15
C SER A 37 10.64 20.51 3.08
N ASN A 38 9.85 19.44 3.28
CA ASN A 38 8.68 19.41 4.18
C ASN A 38 8.75 18.34 5.29
N CYS A 39 9.80 17.51 5.35
CA CYS A 39 9.83 16.31 6.21
C CYS A 39 10.92 16.40 7.28
N ARG A 40 10.54 16.37 8.57
CA ARG A 40 11.49 16.55 9.67
C ARG A 40 12.29 15.27 9.96
N PHE A 41 13.60 15.41 10.14
CA PHE A 41 14.42 14.35 10.76
C PHE A 41 14.24 14.35 12.29
N PHE A 42 14.01 13.18 12.86
CA PHE A 42 13.89 12.93 14.30
C PHE A 42 15.01 12.02 14.79
N THR A 43 15.50 12.24 16.01
CA THR A 43 16.44 11.30 16.66
C THR A 43 15.68 10.14 17.30
N TYR A 44 16.32 8.99 17.47
CA TYR A 44 15.70 7.85 18.15
C TYR A 44 15.33 8.20 19.60
N GLU A 45 16.20 8.95 20.29
CA GLU A 45 15.97 9.42 21.65
C GLU A 45 14.75 10.35 21.76
N GLU A 46 14.53 11.26 20.79
CA GLU A 46 13.32 12.08 20.76
C GLU A 46 12.06 11.21 20.59
N LEU A 47 12.09 10.24 19.66
CA LEU A 47 10.95 9.33 19.45
C LEU A 47 10.71 8.39 20.64
N TYR A 48 11.77 7.97 21.33
CA TYR A 48 11.69 7.20 22.57
C TYR A 48 11.06 8.02 23.69
N GLN A 49 11.45 9.28 23.86
CA GLN A 49 10.89 10.17 24.89
C GLN A 49 9.40 10.49 24.63
N ILE A 50 9.02 10.93 23.43
CA ILE A 50 7.61 11.31 23.15
C ILE A 50 6.64 10.13 23.21
N THR A 51 7.10 8.89 23.06
CA THR A 51 6.30 7.66 23.16
C THR A 51 6.35 7.02 24.55
N ASN A 52 7.00 7.65 25.54
CA ASN A 52 7.27 7.10 26.87
C ASN A 52 7.95 5.72 26.80
N GLY A 53 9.07 5.64 26.08
CA GLY A 53 9.86 4.42 25.88
C GLY A 53 9.20 3.35 25.02
N PHE A 54 8.37 3.75 24.03
CA PHE A 54 7.50 2.85 23.26
C PHE A 54 6.59 1.99 24.17
N SER A 55 6.04 2.61 25.22
CA SER A 55 5.16 1.94 26.21
C SER A 55 3.95 1.27 25.55
N SER A 56 3.60 0.08 26.03
CA SER A 56 2.38 -0.64 25.61
C SER A 56 1.09 0.12 25.92
N GLN A 57 1.11 1.09 26.84
CA GLN A 57 -0.02 2.00 27.10
C GLN A 57 -0.25 2.98 25.94
N ASN A 58 0.78 3.25 25.13
CA ASN A 58 0.72 4.10 23.95
C ASN A 58 0.57 3.30 22.64
N LEU A 59 0.50 1.96 22.68
CA LEU A 59 0.38 1.13 21.49
C LEU A 59 -1.00 1.32 20.83
N LEU A 60 -1.02 1.91 19.64
CA LEU A 60 -2.22 2.09 18.82
C LEU A 60 -2.54 0.84 17.98
N GLY A 61 -1.51 0.05 17.61
CA GLY A 61 -1.70 -1.22 16.92
C GLY A 61 -0.39 -1.88 16.52
N GLU A 62 -0.45 -3.17 16.20
CA GLU A 62 0.66 -3.94 15.66
C GLU A 62 0.18 -4.81 14.48
N GLY A 63 1.02 -4.96 13.45
CA GLY A 63 0.75 -5.81 12.30
C GLY A 63 2.03 -6.31 11.61
N GLY A 64 1.90 -6.72 10.35
CA GLY A 64 3.03 -7.16 9.52
C GLY A 64 4.08 -6.07 9.28
N PHE A 65 3.63 -4.81 9.16
CA PHE A 65 4.47 -3.63 8.89
C PHE A 65 5.18 -3.06 10.13
N GLY A 66 4.95 -3.61 11.33
CA GLY A 66 5.51 -3.10 12.58
C GLY A 66 4.46 -2.72 13.62
N SER A 67 4.84 -1.82 14.52
CA SER A 67 4.03 -1.38 15.67
C SER A 67 3.91 0.14 15.67
N VAL A 68 2.70 0.66 15.92
CA VAL A 68 2.39 2.09 15.90
C VAL A 68 2.10 2.56 17.31
N TYR A 69 2.78 3.62 17.75
CA TYR A 69 2.66 4.19 19.08
C TYR A 69 2.16 5.63 19.02
N LYS A 70 1.31 6.02 19.96
CA LYS A 70 0.99 7.43 20.19
C LYS A 70 2.18 8.13 20.84
N GLY A 71 2.44 9.36 20.41
CA GLY A 71 3.36 10.27 21.08
C GLY A 71 2.83 11.70 21.08
N CYS A 72 3.50 12.58 21.82
CA CYS A 72 3.21 14.01 21.85
C CYS A 72 4.51 14.80 21.69
N LEU A 73 4.59 15.64 20.65
CA LEU A 73 5.75 16.49 20.39
C LEU A 73 5.85 17.64 21.40
N ALA A 74 7.03 18.26 21.49
CA ALA A 74 7.30 19.35 22.43
C ALA A 74 6.47 20.63 22.20
N ASP A 75 5.80 20.76 21.05
CA ASP A 75 4.82 21.81 20.73
C ASP A 75 3.37 21.44 21.13
N GLY A 76 3.15 20.24 21.66
CA GLY A 76 1.83 19.70 22.03
C GLY A 76 1.11 18.95 20.90
N ARG A 77 1.73 18.77 19.72
CA ARG A 77 1.13 18.02 18.61
C ARG A 77 1.14 16.52 18.87
N GLU A 78 -0.05 15.91 18.91
CA GLU A 78 -0.18 14.45 18.99
C GLU A 78 0.24 13.80 17.66
N VAL A 79 1.05 12.75 17.73
CA VAL A 79 1.62 12.03 16.57
C VAL A 79 1.48 10.52 16.70
N ALA A 80 1.48 9.83 15.56
CA ALA A 80 1.56 8.37 15.47
C ALA A 80 2.94 7.97 14.96
N VAL A 81 3.74 7.32 15.82
CA VAL A 81 5.09 6.83 15.51
C VAL A 81 5.02 5.36 15.10
N LYS A 82 5.08 5.10 13.79
CA LYS A 82 5.16 3.77 13.18
C LYS A 82 6.60 3.29 13.24
N LYS A 83 6.91 2.37 14.15
CA LYS A 83 8.19 1.64 14.22
C LYS A 83 8.10 0.40 13.34
N LEU A 84 8.89 0.37 12.27
CA LEU A 84 8.91 -0.75 11.33
C LEU A 84 9.63 -1.96 11.95
N LYS A 85 9.34 -3.17 11.44
CA LYS A 85 9.96 -4.41 11.90
C LYS A 85 11.28 -4.69 11.19
N ASP A 86 12.29 -5.12 11.95
CA ASP A 86 13.58 -5.62 11.48
C ASP A 86 13.40 -6.95 10.72
N GLY A 87 12.98 -6.84 9.46
CA GLY A 87 12.38 -7.93 8.68
C GLY A 87 13.08 -8.17 7.34
N GLY A 88 14.40 -8.45 7.36
CA GLY A 88 15.13 -8.94 6.18
C GLY A 88 15.04 -8.04 4.94
N GLY A 89 15.12 -6.72 5.14
CA GLY A 89 15.02 -5.73 4.06
C GLY A 89 13.63 -5.62 3.42
N GLN A 90 12.55 -6.16 4.01
CA GLN A 90 11.19 -5.75 3.65
C GLN A 90 10.88 -4.37 4.24
N GLY A 91 11.06 -4.19 5.56
CA GLY A 91 10.85 -2.91 6.25
C GLY A 91 11.64 -1.75 5.62
N GLU A 92 12.86 -1.98 5.15
CA GLU A 92 13.66 -0.95 4.45
C GLU A 92 13.04 -0.48 3.12
N ARG A 93 12.45 -1.40 2.36
CA ARG A 93 11.74 -1.07 1.10
C ARG A 93 10.39 -0.43 1.35
N GLU A 94 9.77 -0.70 2.49
CA GLU A 94 8.53 -0.04 2.94
C GLU A 94 8.84 1.36 3.46
N PHE A 95 9.93 1.53 4.22
CA PHE A 95 10.45 2.81 4.69
C PHE A 95 10.77 3.76 3.53
N HIS A 96 11.60 3.32 2.57
CA HIS A 96 11.93 4.14 1.40
C HIS A 96 10.69 4.44 0.55
N ALA A 97 9.81 3.46 0.33
CA ALA A 97 8.56 3.71 -0.41
C ALA A 97 7.64 4.71 0.31
N GLU A 98 7.56 4.67 1.65
CA GLU A 98 6.87 5.70 2.41
C GLU A 98 7.57 7.04 2.27
N VAL A 99 8.84 7.21 2.67
CA VAL A 99 9.55 8.50 2.62
C VAL A 99 9.57 9.11 1.21
N ASP A 100 9.87 8.33 0.17
CA ASP A 100 9.96 8.84 -1.21
C ASP A 100 8.61 9.31 -1.77
N ILE A 101 7.50 8.69 -1.36
CA ILE A 101 6.16 8.98 -1.91
C ILE A 101 5.42 9.98 -1.01
N ILE A 102 5.33 9.70 0.30
CA ILE A 102 4.49 10.46 1.22
C ILE A 102 5.00 11.89 1.45
N SER A 103 6.31 12.12 1.36
CA SER A 103 6.91 13.47 1.52
C SER A 103 6.54 14.44 0.39
N ARG A 104 6.02 13.93 -0.73
CA ARG A 104 5.64 14.70 -1.93
C ARG A 104 4.15 15.02 -2.00
N VAL A 105 3.33 14.40 -1.15
CA VAL A 105 1.87 14.54 -1.18
C VAL A 105 1.35 15.25 0.06
N HIS A 106 0.38 16.13 -0.13
CA HIS A 106 -0.32 16.78 0.96
C HIS A 106 -1.77 17.05 0.54
N HIS A 107 -2.71 16.29 1.11
CA HIS A 107 -4.11 16.36 0.76
C HIS A 107 -4.99 15.97 1.96
N ARG A 108 -6.12 16.67 2.14
CA ARG A 108 -7.02 16.57 3.31
C ARG A 108 -7.68 15.19 3.56
N HIS A 109 -7.50 14.24 2.64
CA HIS A 109 -8.00 12.87 2.76
C HIS A 109 -6.86 11.83 2.70
N LEU A 110 -5.62 12.25 2.97
CA LEU A 110 -4.46 11.41 3.22
C LEU A 110 -3.88 11.76 4.60
N VAL A 111 -3.27 10.81 5.30
CA VAL A 111 -2.55 11.10 6.54
C VAL A 111 -1.16 11.67 6.21
N SER A 112 -0.87 12.86 6.74
CA SER A 112 0.42 13.53 6.52
C SER A 112 1.54 12.85 7.32
N LEU A 113 2.67 12.60 6.66
CA LEU A 113 3.93 12.37 7.36
C LEU A 113 4.44 13.73 7.89
N VAL A 114 4.87 13.74 9.15
CA VAL A 114 5.52 14.86 9.84
C VAL A 114 7.05 14.73 9.76
N GLY A 115 7.54 13.49 9.81
CA GLY A 115 8.97 13.22 9.77
C GLY A 115 9.33 11.75 9.84
N TYR A 116 10.63 11.46 9.93
CA TYR A 116 11.17 10.11 10.02
C TYR A 116 12.42 10.05 10.89
N CYS A 117 12.80 8.85 11.32
CA CYS A 117 14.04 8.56 12.03
C CYS A 117 14.74 7.35 11.40
N ILE A 118 16.05 7.48 11.24
CA ILE A 118 16.99 6.42 10.84
C ILE A 118 18.03 6.36 11.96
N SER A 119 18.14 5.22 12.66
CA SER A 119 19.15 5.00 13.70
C SER A 119 19.54 3.52 13.67
N ASP A 120 20.80 3.23 13.33
CA ASP A 120 21.30 1.86 13.17
C ASP A 120 20.40 1.07 12.19
N ASP A 121 19.90 -0.11 12.57
CA ASP A 121 18.91 -0.86 11.78
C ASP A 121 17.47 -0.31 11.91
N GLN A 122 17.20 0.52 12.92
CA GLN A 122 15.85 0.99 13.23
C GLN A 122 15.34 2.01 12.21
N ARG A 123 14.08 1.83 11.80
CA ARG A 123 13.34 2.74 10.91
C ARG A 123 12.01 3.13 11.55
N LEU A 124 11.79 4.42 11.71
CA LEU A 124 10.55 4.95 12.30
C LEU A 124 10.00 6.09 11.45
N LEU A 125 8.67 6.16 11.35
CA LEU A 125 7.93 7.16 10.60
C LEU A 125 6.94 7.85 11.53
N VAL A 126 6.87 9.18 11.46
CA VAL A 126 6.08 10.03 12.35
C VAL A 126 4.96 10.66 11.55
N TYR A 127 3.72 10.30 11.85
CA TYR A 127 2.51 10.81 11.20
C TYR A 127 1.70 11.70 12.14
N ASP A 128 0.81 12.52 11.60
CA ASP A 128 -0.23 13.15 12.41
C ASP A 128 -1.12 12.09 13.09
N PHE A 129 -1.44 12.28 14.38
CA PHE A 129 -2.38 11.40 15.07
C PHE A 129 -3.82 11.66 14.61
N VAL A 130 -4.51 10.61 14.21
CA VAL A 130 -5.91 10.66 13.75
C VAL A 130 -6.81 10.03 14.83
N PRO A 131 -7.69 10.81 15.50
CA PRO A 131 -8.16 10.47 16.85
C PRO A 131 -9.34 9.49 16.96
N ASN A 132 -10.03 9.14 15.86
CA ASN A 132 -11.26 8.35 15.88
C ASN A 132 -11.09 6.98 15.18
N ASP A 133 -9.93 6.34 15.39
CA ASP A 133 -9.58 4.99 14.91
C ASP A 133 -9.77 4.81 13.37
N THR A 134 -9.93 3.56 12.95
CA THR A 134 -10.01 3.07 11.58
C THR A 134 -11.46 2.79 11.19
N LEU A 135 -11.75 2.85 9.90
CA LEU A 135 -13.03 2.37 9.37
C LEU A 135 -13.27 0.88 9.72
N HIS A 136 -12.21 0.07 9.85
CA HIS A 136 -12.33 -1.32 10.30
C HIS A 136 -12.89 -1.43 11.73
N TYR A 137 -12.43 -0.59 12.66
CA TYR A 137 -12.97 -0.52 14.02
C TYR A 137 -14.45 -0.11 14.00
N HIS A 138 -14.81 0.92 13.23
CA HIS A 138 -16.20 1.42 13.16
C HIS A 138 -17.19 0.51 12.42
N LEU A 139 -16.71 -0.45 11.61
CA LEU A 139 -17.55 -1.47 10.97
C LEU A 139 -17.59 -2.80 11.72
N HIS A 140 -16.48 -3.20 12.37
CA HIS A 140 -16.27 -4.57 12.85
C HIS A 140 -15.85 -4.67 14.32
N GLY A 141 -15.70 -3.55 15.02
CA GLY A 141 -15.31 -3.47 16.43
C GLY A 141 -16.39 -4.00 17.37
N ARG A 142 -15.98 -4.73 18.42
CA ARG A 142 -16.93 -5.37 19.33
C ARG A 142 -17.59 -4.36 20.27
N GLY A 143 -18.90 -4.16 20.10
CA GLY A 143 -19.68 -3.21 20.92
C GLY A 143 -19.64 -1.78 20.42
N VAL A 144 -19.03 -1.52 19.25
CA VAL A 144 -19.06 -0.21 18.59
C VAL A 144 -20.47 0.02 18.00
N PRO A 145 -21.06 1.23 18.14
CA PRO A 145 -22.32 1.55 17.48
C PRO A 145 -22.25 1.38 15.97
N VAL A 146 -23.34 0.95 15.35
CA VAL A 146 -23.43 0.81 13.90
C VAL A 146 -23.31 2.20 13.25
N LEU A 147 -22.31 2.40 12.38
CA LEU A 147 -22.19 3.66 11.61
C LEU A 147 -23.49 3.99 10.89
N GLU A 148 -23.94 5.23 11.04
CA GLU A 148 -25.12 5.76 10.34
C GLU A 148 -24.88 5.96 8.84
N TRP A 149 -25.94 5.86 8.04
CA TRP A 149 -25.80 5.92 6.57
C TRP A 149 -25.15 7.22 6.04
N PRO A 150 -25.48 8.43 6.54
CA PRO A 150 -24.78 9.65 6.14
C PRO A 150 -23.27 9.63 6.43
N ALA A 151 -22.85 9.02 7.55
CA ALA A 151 -21.43 8.86 7.87
C ALA A 151 -20.75 7.89 6.90
N ARG A 152 -21.38 6.76 6.55
CA ARG A 152 -20.86 5.81 5.55
C ARG A 152 -20.65 6.47 4.18
N VAL A 153 -21.61 7.28 3.73
CA VAL A 153 -21.51 8.03 2.47
C VAL A 153 -20.42 9.11 2.54
N LYS A 154 -20.30 9.83 3.66
CA LYS A 154 -19.23 10.82 3.89
C LYS A 154 -17.84 10.17 3.82
N ILE A 155 -17.66 9.05 4.52
CA ILE A 155 -16.41 8.28 4.55
C ILE A 155 -16.05 7.77 3.15
N ALA A 156 -17.01 7.17 2.43
CA ALA A 156 -16.82 6.74 1.05
C ALA A 156 -16.33 7.89 0.15
N ALA A 157 -16.99 9.06 0.22
CA ALA A 157 -16.63 10.22 -0.59
C ALA A 157 -15.27 10.83 -0.19
N GLY A 158 -14.90 10.81 1.09
CA GLY A 158 -13.58 11.23 1.57
C GLY A 158 -12.47 10.32 1.05
N SER A 159 -12.59 9.00 1.27
CA SER A 159 -11.63 8.01 0.78
C SER A 159 -11.49 8.05 -0.75
N ALA A 160 -12.60 8.18 -1.49
CA ALA A 160 -12.58 8.31 -2.94
C ALA A 160 -11.77 9.55 -3.40
N ARG A 161 -11.95 10.70 -2.75
CA ARG A 161 -11.13 11.90 -3.04
C ARG A 161 -9.66 11.69 -2.70
N GLY A 162 -9.35 11.00 -1.60
CA GLY A 162 -7.98 10.63 -1.25
C GLY A 162 -7.30 9.79 -2.33
N ILE A 163 -8.00 8.77 -2.83
CA ILE A 163 -7.50 7.85 -3.87
C ILE A 163 -7.40 8.55 -5.23
N ALA A 164 -8.40 9.33 -5.64
CA ALA A 164 -8.39 10.06 -6.92
C ALA A 164 -7.19 11.01 -7.02
N TYR A 165 -6.90 11.77 -5.94
CA TYR A 165 -5.72 12.64 -5.87
C TYR A 165 -4.40 11.88 -6.12
N LEU A 166 -4.26 10.64 -5.62
CA LEU A 166 -3.09 9.81 -5.88
C LEU A 166 -2.99 9.34 -7.35
N HIS A 167 -4.13 9.15 -8.02
CA HIS A 167 -4.22 8.59 -9.38
C HIS A 167 -4.19 9.63 -10.50
N GLU A 168 -4.65 10.85 -10.21
CA GLU A 168 -4.98 11.91 -11.19
C GLU A 168 -4.22 13.23 -10.92
N ASP A 169 -4.05 13.66 -9.66
CA ASP A 169 -3.38 14.94 -9.31
C ASP A 169 -1.86 14.79 -9.03
N CYS A 170 -1.39 13.57 -8.75
CA CYS A 170 0.01 13.29 -8.43
C CYS A 170 0.83 12.93 -9.68
N GLN A 171 2.01 13.55 -9.83
CA GLN A 171 2.92 13.30 -10.96
C GLN A 171 4.34 12.92 -10.47
N PRO A 172 4.84 11.70 -10.74
CA PRO A 172 4.16 10.56 -11.36
C PRO A 172 3.03 10.01 -10.48
N ARG A 173 2.01 9.42 -11.09
CA ARG A 173 0.83 8.87 -10.37
C ARG A 173 1.21 7.77 -9.39
N ILE A 174 0.53 7.76 -8.24
CA ILE A 174 0.81 6.89 -7.09
C ILE A 174 -0.25 5.80 -7.01
N ILE A 175 0.16 4.54 -7.05
CA ILE A 175 -0.72 3.40 -6.80
C ILE A 175 -0.50 2.94 -5.36
N HIS A 176 -1.54 3.00 -4.51
CA HIS A 176 -1.47 2.75 -3.07
C HIS A 176 -1.30 1.26 -2.73
N ARG A 177 -1.92 0.37 -3.52
CA ARG A 177 -1.78 -1.10 -3.53
C ARG A 177 -2.32 -1.86 -2.31
N ASP A 178 -2.56 -1.19 -1.19
CA ASP A 178 -3.15 -1.80 0.01
C ASP A 178 -4.34 -0.99 0.60
N ILE A 179 -5.26 -0.55 -0.28
CA ILE A 179 -6.51 0.11 0.11
C ILE A 179 -7.43 -0.90 0.82
N LYS A 180 -7.75 -0.64 2.09
CA LYS A 180 -8.56 -1.52 2.96
C LYS A 180 -9.16 -0.76 4.13
N SER A 181 -10.19 -1.29 4.79
CA SER A 181 -10.85 -0.59 5.91
C SER A 181 -9.95 -0.28 7.12
N SER A 182 -8.84 -1.01 7.33
CA SER A 182 -7.87 -0.69 8.38
C SER A 182 -6.91 0.45 8.03
N ASN A 183 -6.79 0.79 6.74
CA ASN A 183 -5.88 1.82 6.23
C ASN A 183 -6.63 3.09 5.83
N ILE A 184 -7.86 3.22 6.32
CA ILE A 184 -8.69 4.42 6.26
C ILE A 184 -8.94 4.81 7.73
N LEU A 185 -8.22 5.83 8.19
CA LEU A 185 -8.39 6.43 9.52
C LEU A 185 -9.47 7.51 9.47
N LEU A 186 -10.16 7.72 10.59
CA LEU A 186 -11.27 8.68 10.69
C LEU A 186 -10.94 9.76 11.72
N ASP A 187 -11.30 11.01 11.42
CA ASP A 187 -11.27 12.09 12.41
C ASP A 187 -12.55 12.12 13.29
N ASN A 188 -12.58 12.98 14.29
CA ASN A 188 -13.74 13.16 15.18
C ASN A 188 -15.01 13.65 14.45
N ASN A 189 -14.89 14.12 13.20
CA ASN A 189 -15.99 14.56 12.34
C ASN A 189 -16.40 13.48 11.33
N PHE A 190 -15.79 12.28 11.35
CA PHE A 190 -15.91 11.23 10.34
C PHE A 190 -15.52 11.70 8.92
N GLU A 191 -14.56 12.62 8.81
CA GLU A 191 -13.72 12.74 7.60
C GLU A 191 -12.81 11.51 7.51
N ALA A 192 -12.61 10.99 6.30
CA ALA A 192 -11.75 9.85 6.04
C ALA A 192 -10.36 10.29 5.56
N LEU A 193 -9.31 9.65 6.06
CA LEU A 193 -7.91 9.85 5.69
C LEU A 193 -7.27 8.49 5.33
N VAL A 194 -6.75 8.36 4.12
CA VAL A 194 -6.03 7.14 3.66
C VAL A 194 -4.59 7.15 4.19
N ALA A 195 -4.10 5.99 4.64
CA ALA A 195 -2.83 5.84 5.35
C ALA A 195 -2.09 4.54 4.98
N ASP A 196 -0.85 4.40 5.47
CA ASP A 196 0.02 3.21 5.35
C ASP A 196 0.39 2.90 3.88
N PHE A 197 1.42 3.60 3.42
CA PHE A 197 1.87 3.70 2.03
C PHE A 197 3.08 2.79 1.73
N GLY A 198 3.55 1.94 2.66
CA GLY A 198 4.79 1.16 2.48
C GLY A 198 4.79 0.22 1.25
N LEU A 199 3.60 -0.20 0.81
CA LEU A 199 3.42 -0.98 -0.42
C LEU A 199 3.22 -0.14 -1.69
N ALA A 200 2.98 1.18 -1.57
CA ALA A 200 2.65 2.08 -2.68
C ALA A 200 3.79 2.22 -3.70
N ARG A 201 3.46 2.51 -4.97
CA ARG A 201 4.43 2.61 -6.06
C ARG A 201 4.10 3.75 -7.01
N LEU A 202 5.13 4.46 -7.46
CA LEU A 202 5.05 5.39 -8.58
C LEU A 202 4.85 4.61 -9.89
N ALA A 203 3.93 5.08 -10.73
CA ALA A 203 3.80 4.67 -12.13
C ALA A 203 4.06 5.89 -13.02
N MET A 204 4.74 5.67 -14.15
CA MET A 204 4.96 6.71 -15.17
C MET A 204 3.90 6.54 -16.27
N ASP A 205 3.42 7.64 -16.86
CA ASP A 205 2.32 7.60 -17.84
C ASP A 205 2.69 6.85 -19.13
N ALA A 206 3.99 6.76 -19.43
CA ALA A 206 4.52 5.94 -20.51
C ALA A 206 4.39 4.41 -20.25
N CYS A 207 4.02 4.00 -19.04
CA CYS A 207 3.89 2.61 -18.62
C CYS A 207 2.43 2.24 -18.38
N THR A 208 1.90 1.27 -19.13
CA THR A 208 0.52 0.76 -18.96
C THR A 208 0.29 -0.03 -17.68
N HIS A 209 1.37 -0.40 -16.98
CA HIS A 209 1.37 -1.14 -15.71
C HIS A 209 2.76 -1.09 -15.05
N VAL A 210 2.80 -1.33 -13.74
CA VAL A 210 4.04 -1.60 -12.99
C VAL A 210 4.13 -3.11 -12.73
N THR A 211 5.06 -3.79 -13.38
CA THR A 211 5.34 -5.21 -13.11
C THR A 211 6.05 -5.36 -11.77
N THR A 212 5.42 -6.04 -10.81
CA THR A 212 5.99 -6.21 -9.46
C THR A 212 5.50 -7.49 -8.79
N ARG A 213 6.17 -7.93 -7.72
CA ARG A 213 5.71 -9.05 -6.88
C ARG A 213 4.30 -8.76 -6.39
N VAL A 214 3.42 -9.76 -6.40
CA VAL A 214 2.07 -9.63 -5.81
C VAL A 214 2.20 -9.40 -4.30
N MET A 215 1.68 -8.26 -3.83
CA MET A 215 1.62 -7.83 -2.42
C MET A 215 0.36 -6.97 -2.22
N GLY A 216 -0.18 -6.96 -1.01
CA GLY A 216 -1.47 -6.34 -0.66
C GLY A 216 -2.35 -7.32 0.14
N THR A 217 -3.42 -6.84 0.74
CA THR A 217 -4.24 -7.63 1.68
C THR A 217 -5.23 -8.56 0.95
N PHE A 218 -5.24 -9.84 1.36
CA PHE A 218 -6.18 -10.83 0.84
C PHE A 218 -7.64 -10.41 1.09
N GLY A 219 -8.52 -10.65 0.11
CA GLY A 219 -9.89 -10.14 0.10
C GLY A 219 -10.07 -8.80 -0.63
N TYR A 220 -9.04 -7.94 -0.65
CA TYR A 220 -9.05 -6.67 -1.40
C TYR A 220 -8.31 -6.77 -2.73
N LEU A 221 -7.36 -7.72 -2.85
CA LEU A 221 -6.47 -7.86 -3.99
C LEU A 221 -7.21 -8.12 -5.33
N ALA A 222 -6.97 -7.26 -6.32
CA ALA A 222 -7.59 -7.38 -7.65
C ALA A 222 -7.16 -8.65 -8.41
N PRO A 223 -8.08 -9.39 -9.04
CA PRO A 223 -7.80 -10.71 -9.62
C PRO A 223 -6.84 -10.67 -10.81
N GLU A 224 -6.88 -9.60 -11.62
CA GLU A 224 -5.95 -9.39 -12.73
C GLU A 224 -4.52 -9.08 -12.23
N TYR A 225 -4.39 -8.38 -11.10
CA TYR A 225 -3.07 -8.15 -10.47
C TYR A 225 -2.55 -9.43 -9.80
N ALA A 226 -3.42 -10.15 -9.06
CA ALA A 226 -3.09 -11.40 -8.40
C ALA A 226 -2.60 -12.49 -9.37
N SER A 227 -3.16 -12.54 -10.59
CA SER A 227 -2.81 -13.53 -11.61
C SER A 227 -1.65 -13.12 -12.53
N SER A 228 -1.39 -11.82 -12.73
CA SER A 228 -0.39 -11.36 -13.71
C SER A 228 0.81 -10.59 -13.14
N GLY A 229 0.76 -10.14 -11.88
CA GLY A 229 1.78 -9.26 -11.28
C GLY A 229 1.81 -7.84 -11.85
N LYS A 230 0.86 -7.48 -12.74
CA LYS A 230 0.74 -6.15 -13.36
C LYS A 230 -0.10 -5.23 -12.48
N LEU A 231 0.57 -4.38 -11.72
CA LEU A 231 -0.08 -3.38 -10.87
C LEU A 231 -0.53 -2.17 -11.70
N THR A 232 -1.75 -1.70 -11.45
CA THR A 232 -2.33 -0.50 -12.07
C THR A 232 -3.17 0.26 -11.04
N GLU A 233 -3.57 1.50 -11.32
CA GLU A 233 -4.53 2.26 -10.51
C GLU A 233 -5.86 1.50 -10.34
N ARG A 234 -6.22 0.68 -11.34
CA ARG A 234 -7.46 -0.12 -11.31
C ARG A 234 -7.45 -1.16 -10.20
N SER A 235 -6.26 -1.59 -9.75
CA SER A 235 -6.11 -2.47 -8.60
C SER A 235 -6.52 -1.79 -7.29
N ASP A 236 -6.24 -0.48 -7.13
CA ASP A 236 -6.77 0.32 -6.02
C ASP A 236 -8.27 0.56 -6.16
N VAL A 237 -8.77 0.83 -7.37
CA VAL A 237 -10.22 1.02 -7.62
C VAL A 237 -11.02 -0.24 -7.28
N PHE A 238 -10.50 -1.43 -7.61
CA PHE A 238 -11.08 -2.71 -7.18
C PHE A 238 -11.05 -2.86 -5.65
N SER A 239 -9.91 -2.57 -5.03
CA SER A 239 -9.72 -2.66 -3.57
C SER A 239 -10.68 -1.71 -2.82
N PHE A 240 -10.86 -0.49 -3.32
CA PHE A 240 -11.85 0.47 -2.85
C PHE A 240 -13.30 -0.02 -3.08
N GLY A 241 -13.57 -0.70 -4.19
CA GLY A 241 -14.83 -1.39 -4.44
C GLY A 241 -15.18 -2.40 -3.34
N VAL A 242 -14.19 -3.09 -2.77
CA VAL A 242 -14.39 -3.98 -1.60
C VAL A 242 -14.70 -3.18 -0.33
N VAL A 243 -14.01 -2.05 -0.08
CA VAL A 243 -14.34 -1.13 1.03
C VAL A 243 -15.77 -0.58 0.91
N LEU A 244 -16.24 -0.28 -0.30
CA LEU A 244 -17.63 0.11 -0.54
C LEU A 244 -18.63 -1.03 -0.23
N LEU A 245 -18.26 -2.29 -0.47
CA LEU A 245 -19.08 -3.45 -0.07
C LEU A 245 -19.09 -3.63 1.45
N GLU A 246 -17.98 -3.42 2.17
CA GLU A 246 -17.97 -3.39 3.64
C GLU A 246 -18.89 -2.27 4.17
N LEU A 247 -18.77 -1.07 3.63
CA LEU A 247 -19.60 0.10 3.99
C LEU A 247 -21.09 -0.13 3.74
N ILE A 248 -21.47 -0.80 2.65
CA ILE A 248 -22.88 -1.09 2.33
C ILE A 248 -23.42 -2.26 3.17
N THR A 249 -22.63 -3.31 3.40
CA THR A 249 -23.13 -4.57 3.98
C THR A 249 -22.89 -4.75 5.48
N GLY A 250 -21.93 -4.00 6.07
CA GLY A 250 -21.48 -4.23 7.44
C GLY A 250 -20.78 -5.58 7.66
N ARG A 251 -20.28 -6.21 6.59
CA ARG A 251 -19.60 -7.51 6.61
C ARG A 251 -18.11 -7.35 6.32
N LYS A 252 -17.30 -8.28 6.82
CA LYS A 252 -15.86 -8.35 6.51
C LYS A 252 -15.63 -8.78 5.05
N PRO A 253 -14.50 -8.38 4.42
CA PRO A 253 -14.15 -8.74 3.04
C PRO A 253 -14.07 -10.25 2.81
N VAL A 254 -13.51 -10.94 3.80
CA VAL A 254 -13.42 -12.39 3.91
C VAL A 254 -13.95 -12.78 5.28
N ASP A 255 -14.90 -13.70 5.30
CA ASP A 255 -15.55 -14.20 6.51
C ASP A 255 -15.55 -15.74 6.51
N ALA A 256 -14.50 -16.31 7.11
CA ALA A 256 -14.31 -17.76 7.26
C ALA A 256 -15.33 -18.44 8.19
N SER A 257 -16.35 -17.73 8.69
CA SER A 257 -17.54 -18.34 9.32
C SER A 257 -18.66 -18.67 8.30
N LYS A 258 -18.45 -18.40 7.01
CA LYS A 258 -19.39 -18.69 5.92
C LYS A 258 -19.07 -20.02 5.23
N PRO A 259 -20.03 -20.61 4.49
CA PRO A 259 -19.74 -21.74 3.61
C PRO A 259 -18.80 -21.34 2.47
N LEU A 260 -17.93 -22.26 2.07
CA LEU A 260 -17.05 -22.16 0.90
C LEU A 260 -17.79 -21.59 -0.33
N GLY A 261 -17.28 -20.47 -0.84
CA GLY A 261 -17.86 -19.73 -1.99
C GLY A 261 -18.85 -18.60 -1.65
N ASP A 262 -19.26 -18.46 -0.38
CA ASP A 262 -19.91 -17.25 0.16
C ASP A 262 -18.98 -16.52 1.17
N GLU A 263 -17.73 -16.97 1.32
CA GLU A 263 -16.70 -16.41 2.22
C GLU A 263 -16.23 -15.00 1.80
N SER A 264 -16.25 -14.68 0.50
CA SER A 264 -15.75 -13.43 -0.07
C SER A 264 -16.88 -12.49 -0.52
N LEU A 265 -16.78 -11.20 -0.16
CA LEU A 265 -17.72 -10.17 -0.65
C LEU A 265 -17.70 -10.03 -2.17
N VAL A 266 -16.56 -10.30 -2.82
CA VAL A 266 -16.41 -10.26 -4.28
C VAL A 266 -17.27 -11.35 -4.92
N GLU A 267 -17.24 -12.56 -4.37
CA GLU A 267 -18.00 -13.72 -4.86
C GLU A 267 -19.50 -13.54 -4.63
N LEU A 268 -19.90 -13.03 -3.47
CA LEU A 268 -21.29 -12.62 -3.16
C LEU A 268 -21.82 -11.57 -4.16
N GLY A 269 -20.99 -10.62 -4.60
CA GLY A 269 -21.33 -9.65 -5.64
C GLY A 269 -21.61 -10.30 -7.01
N HIS A 270 -20.79 -11.27 -7.41
CA HIS A 270 -21.02 -12.06 -8.62
C HIS A 270 -22.26 -12.96 -8.50
N CYS A 271 -22.49 -13.60 -7.35
CA CYS A 271 -23.66 -14.41 -7.06
C CYS A 271 -24.96 -13.59 -7.15
N SER A 272 -24.97 -12.40 -6.55
CA SER A 272 -26.11 -11.47 -6.59
C SER A 272 -26.44 -11.00 -8.01
N ARG A 273 -25.41 -10.67 -8.83
CA ARG A 273 -25.61 -10.34 -10.26
C ARG A 273 -26.18 -11.50 -11.09
N ARG A 274 -25.96 -12.77 -10.69
CA ARG A 274 -26.60 -13.93 -11.35
C ARG A 274 -28.08 -14.06 -10.97
N ARG A 275 -28.47 -13.73 -9.73
CA ARG A 275 -29.87 -13.77 -9.27
C ARG A 275 -30.71 -12.58 -9.76
N LEU A 276 -30.08 -11.44 -10.04
CA LEU A 276 -30.75 -10.20 -10.49
C LEU A 276 -30.89 -10.06 -12.02
N ARG A 277 -30.59 -11.10 -12.81
CA ARG A 277 -31.01 -11.13 -14.22
C ARG A 277 -32.52 -11.33 -14.30
N PRO A 278 -33.30 -10.45 -14.94
CA PRO A 278 -34.70 -10.73 -15.22
C PRO A 278 -34.83 -11.98 -16.11
N ALA A 279 -35.77 -12.86 -15.78
CA ALA A 279 -36.17 -13.92 -16.70
C ALA A 279 -36.93 -13.29 -17.87
N THR A 280 -36.26 -13.12 -19.02
CA THR A 280 -36.85 -12.51 -20.22
C THR A 280 -38.02 -13.34 -20.75
N PRO A 281 -39.26 -12.81 -20.83
CA PRO A 281 -40.41 -13.59 -21.28
C PRO A 281 -40.36 -13.90 -22.78
N GLY A 282 -40.25 -15.19 -23.10
CA GLY A 282 -40.65 -15.89 -24.34
C GLY A 282 -40.64 -15.18 -25.71
N SER A 283 -39.78 -15.67 -26.62
CA SER A 283 -39.92 -15.50 -28.08
C SER A 283 -39.87 -16.85 -28.84
N TRP A 284 -40.98 -17.58 -28.75
CA TRP A 284 -41.51 -18.54 -29.74
C TRP A 284 -40.62 -18.92 -30.94
N TRP A 285 -39.94 -20.07 -30.89
CA TRP A 285 -39.52 -20.82 -32.08
C TRP A 285 -39.51 -22.34 -31.84
N THR A 286 -40.43 -23.05 -32.49
CA THR A 286 -40.34 -24.47 -32.85
C THR A 286 -40.98 -24.63 -34.23
N PRO A 287 -40.41 -25.46 -35.13
CA PRO A 287 -41.06 -26.75 -35.38
C PRO A 287 -40.12 -27.92 -35.74
N GLY A 288 -40.38 -29.11 -35.18
CA GLY A 288 -39.80 -30.41 -35.59
C GLY A 288 -38.34 -30.65 -35.16
N LEU A 289 -37.92 -31.86 -34.77
CA LEU A 289 -38.46 -33.19 -35.07
C LEU A 289 -38.17 -34.22 -33.94
N THR A 290 -39.05 -35.23 -33.81
CA THR A 290 -38.81 -36.56 -33.17
C THR A 290 -38.02 -36.69 -31.85
N ARG A 291 -38.75 -36.49 -30.74
CA ARG A 291 -38.99 -37.50 -29.68
C ARG A 291 -38.04 -38.72 -29.60
N THR A 292 -37.22 -38.76 -28.55
CA THR A 292 -36.94 -39.97 -27.74
C THR A 292 -36.94 -39.61 -26.25
N THR A 293 -37.15 -40.58 -25.35
CA THR A 293 -37.48 -40.34 -23.94
C THR A 293 -36.61 -41.13 -22.97
N THR A 294 -35.97 -40.46 -22.02
CA THR A 294 -35.51 -41.09 -20.77
C THR A 294 -35.59 -40.11 -19.60
N LYS A 295 -36.10 -40.57 -18.45
CA LYS A 295 -36.12 -39.83 -17.18
C LYS A 295 -35.08 -40.40 -16.21
N SER A 296 -34.17 -39.58 -15.71
CA SER A 296 -33.48 -39.74 -14.41
C SER A 296 -32.45 -38.62 -14.21
N ARG A 297 -32.12 -38.17 -12.98
CA ARG A 297 -32.86 -38.00 -11.71
C ARG A 297 -31.92 -37.14 -10.84
N CYS A 298 -32.39 -36.09 -10.16
CA CYS A 298 -31.54 -35.39 -9.19
C CYS A 298 -31.39 -36.24 -7.92
N SER A 299 -30.17 -36.32 -7.37
CA SER A 299 -29.87 -36.84 -6.04
C SER A 299 -28.59 -36.18 -5.51
N VAL A 300 -28.74 -35.42 -4.41
CA VAL A 300 -27.67 -34.76 -3.61
C VAL A 300 -26.76 -33.83 -4.41
#